data_AF-A0A524ERP6-F1
#
_entry.id   AF-A0A524ERP6-F1
#
_cell.length_a   1.000
_cell.length_b   1.000
_cell.length_c   1.000
_cell.angle_alpha   90.00
_cell.angle_beta   90.00
_cell.angle_gamma   90.00
#
_symmetry.space_group_name_H-M   'P 1'
#
loop_
_entity.id
_entity.type
_entity.pdbx_description
1 polymer ?
#
loop_
_entity_poly.entity_id
_entity_poly.type
_entity_poly.pdbx_seq_one_letter_code
_entity_poly.pdbx_strand_id
1 'polypeptide(L)'
;MKIFEWIEDIEKVYDDLIEKAKKKATDEIDSLREDQEKIMEDLESKKQHFVNSTLKNLSEDITNGINDFKSNLEKTIGMFENKFQEYEKKEIKTILGKLGFDF
;
A
#
# COMPACT_ATOMS: atom_id res chain seq x y z
N MET A 1 -4.23 -54.76 55.41
CA MET A 1 -4.73 -54.71 54.02
C MET A 1 -3.76 -53.88 53.16
N LYS A 2 -2.51 -54.35 52.94
CA LYS A 2 -1.47 -53.58 52.21
C LYS A 2 -1.77 -53.38 50.72
N ILE A 3 -2.57 -54.26 50.14
CA ILE A 3 -2.96 -54.21 48.72
C ILE A 3 -3.88 -53.01 48.45
N PHE A 4 -4.76 -52.65 49.40
CA PHE A 4 -5.67 -51.52 49.23
C PHE A 4 -4.93 -50.16 49.34
N GLU A 5 -3.99 -50.04 50.28
CA GLU A 5 -3.10 -48.86 50.37
C GLU A 5 -2.29 -48.66 49.07
N TRP A 6 -1.79 -49.75 48.49
CA TRP A 6 -1.04 -49.68 47.24
C TRP A 6 -1.91 -49.29 46.04
N ILE A 7 -3.19 -49.69 46.03
CA ILE A 7 -4.15 -49.28 44.99
C ILE A 7 -4.46 -47.78 45.11
N GLU A 8 -4.70 -47.27 46.32
CA GLU A 8 -4.93 -45.83 46.55
C GLU A 8 -3.72 -44.97 46.15
N ASP A 9 -2.50 -45.44 46.42
CA ASP A 9 -1.28 -44.75 46.01
C ASP A 9 -1.13 -44.72 44.47
N ILE A 10 -1.51 -45.82 43.79
CA ILE A 10 -1.50 -45.89 42.33
C ILE A 10 -2.55 -44.94 41.74
N GLU A 11 -3.76 -44.90 42.29
CA GLU A 11 -4.83 -43.99 41.84
C GLU A 11 -4.39 -42.52 41.95
N LYS A 12 -3.78 -42.12 43.07
CA LYS A 12 -3.21 -40.76 43.21
C LYS A 12 -2.16 -40.44 42.17
N VAL A 13 -1.25 -41.37 41.88
CA VAL A 13 -0.22 -41.16 40.85
C VAL A 13 -0.86 -40.98 39.46
N TYR A 14 -1.92 -41.73 39.15
CA TYR A 14 -2.64 -41.57 37.89
C TYR A 14 -3.38 -40.22 37.82
N ASP A 15 -4.05 -39.82 38.90
CA ASP A 15 -4.74 -38.51 38.96
C ASP A 15 -3.74 -37.36 38.79
N ASP A 16 -2.59 -37.40 39.48
CA ASP A 16 -1.51 -36.43 39.33
C ASP A 16 -0.97 -36.35 37.90
N LEU A 17 -0.81 -37.51 37.24
CA LEU A 17 -0.36 -37.56 35.84
C LEU A 17 -1.41 -36.98 34.90
N ILE A 18 -2.69 -37.26 35.12
CA ILE A 18 -3.79 -36.71 34.34
C ILE A 18 -3.86 -35.19 34.51
N GLU A 19 -3.75 -34.67 35.73
CA GLU A 19 -3.75 -33.24 35.98
C GLU A 19 -2.56 -32.54 35.34
N LYS A 20 -1.35 -33.11 35.47
CA LYS A 20 -0.14 -32.56 34.81
C LYS A 20 -0.28 -32.56 33.29
N ALA A 21 -0.83 -33.64 32.71
CA ALA A 21 -1.06 -33.73 31.28
C ALA A 21 -2.08 -32.68 30.81
N LYS A 22 -3.20 -32.52 31.53
CA LYS A 22 -4.21 -31.49 31.25
C LYS A 22 -3.61 -30.09 31.34
N LYS A 23 -2.88 -29.79 32.41
CA LYS A 23 -2.25 -28.48 32.60
C LYS A 23 -1.27 -28.17 31.46
N LYS A 24 -0.40 -29.12 31.13
CA LYS A 24 0.56 -28.95 30.04
C LYS A 24 -0.14 -28.70 28.69
N ALA A 25 -1.22 -29.44 28.41
CA ALA A 25 -2.00 -29.24 27.20
C ALA A 25 -2.65 -27.85 27.15
N THR A 26 -3.19 -27.36 28.27
CA THR A 26 -3.75 -26.01 28.35
C THR A 26 -2.68 -24.95 28.14
N ASP A 27 -1.53 -25.08 28.82
CA ASP A 27 -0.41 -24.13 28.69
C ASP A 27 0.11 -24.07 27.23
N GLU A 28 0.15 -25.22 26.55
CA GLU A 28 0.53 -25.31 25.13
C GLU A 28 -0.51 -24.66 24.21
N ILE A 29 -1.80 -24.87 24.46
CA ILE A 29 -2.88 -24.21 23.71
C ILE A 29 -2.82 -22.69 23.87
N ASP A 30 -2.59 -22.20 25.09
CA ASP A 30 -2.52 -20.76 25.36
C ASP A 30 -1.28 -20.14 24.69
N SER A 31 -0.12 -20.80 24.75
CA SER A 31 1.08 -20.38 24.01
C SER A 31 0.83 -20.32 22.50
N LEU A 32 0.17 -21.32 21.93
CA LEU A 32 -0.14 -21.34 20.50
C LEU A 32 -1.12 -20.22 20.10
N ARG A 33 -2.06 -19.87 20.98
CA ARG A 33 -2.97 -18.74 20.76
C ARG A 33 -2.22 -17.41 20.76
N GLU A 34 -1.36 -17.17 21.74
CA GLU A 34 -0.55 -15.96 21.79
C GLU A 34 0.36 -15.81 20.57
N ASP A 35 0.96 -16.91 20.10
CA ASP A 35 1.79 -16.91 18.90
C ASP A 35 0.96 -16.62 17.64
N GLN A 36 -0.25 -17.18 17.54
CA GLN A 36 -1.16 -16.88 16.43
C GLN A 36 -1.61 -15.42 16.43
N GLU A 37 -1.93 -14.84 17.59
CA GLU A 37 -2.30 -13.43 17.71
C GLU A 37 -1.15 -12.52 17.25
N LYS A 38 0.09 -12.79 17.69
CA LYS A 38 1.27 -12.03 17.24
C LYS A 38 1.49 -12.14 15.73
N ILE A 39 1.31 -13.33 15.15
CA ILE A 39 1.43 -13.53 13.70
C ILE A 39 0.35 -12.72 12.96
N MET A 40 -0.88 -12.71 13.47
CA MET A 40 -1.97 -11.93 12.88
C MET A 40 -1.70 -10.42 12.94
N GLU A 41 -1.23 -9.91 14.08
CA GLU A 41 -0.86 -8.50 14.23
C GLU A 41 0.28 -8.10 13.29
N ASP A 42 1.34 -8.92 13.18
CA ASP A 42 2.46 -8.68 12.26
C ASP A 42 2.00 -8.69 10.79
N LEU A 43 1.15 -9.65 10.41
CA LEU A 43 0.57 -9.71 9.07
C LEU A 43 -0.31 -8.48 8.76
N GLU A 44 -1.12 -8.04 9.73
CA GLU A 44 -1.95 -6.86 9.56
C GLU A 44 -1.09 -5.60 9.39
N SER A 45 -0.05 -5.44 10.22
CA SER A 45 0.90 -4.34 10.13
C SER A 45 1.62 -4.32 8.77
N LYS A 46 2.11 -5.48 8.31
CA LYS A 46 2.73 -5.63 6.98
C LYS A 46 1.78 -5.28 5.86
N LYS A 47 0.52 -5.72 5.94
CA LYS A 47 -0.52 -5.39 4.95
C LYS A 47 -0.79 -3.89 4.91
N GLN A 48 -0.95 -3.26 6.07
CA GLN A 48 -1.16 -1.81 6.16
C GLN A 48 0.04 -1.04 5.59
N HIS A 49 1.27 -1.43 5.94
CA HIS A 49 2.47 -0.83 5.39
C HIS A 49 2.51 -0.95 3.86
N PHE A 50 2.25 -2.14 3.32
CA PHE A 50 2.23 -2.38 1.87
C PHE A 50 1.19 -1.52 1.16
N VAL A 51 -0.04 -1.44 1.69
CA VAL A 51 -1.11 -0.61 1.14
C VAL A 51 -0.68 0.87 1.16
N ASN A 52 -0.18 1.37 2.29
CA ASN A 52 0.23 2.77 2.43
C ASN A 52 1.39 3.13 1.49
N SER A 53 2.41 2.26 1.37
CA SER A 53 3.52 2.50 0.44
C SER A 53 3.05 2.49 -1.01
N THR A 54 2.14 1.58 -1.36
CA THR A 54 1.60 1.49 -2.72
C THR A 54 0.77 2.72 -3.07
N LEU A 55 -0.09 3.18 -2.15
CA LEU A 55 -0.88 4.40 -2.33
C LEU A 55 -0.01 5.64 -2.46
N LYS A 56 1.07 5.73 -1.66
CA LYS A 56 2.02 6.83 -1.75
C LYS A 56 2.71 6.86 -3.12
N ASN A 57 3.25 5.73 -3.58
CA ASN A 57 3.91 5.65 -4.88
C ASN A 57 2.95 5.99 -6.02
N LEU A 58 1.72 5.46 -5.98
CA LEU A 58 0.70 5.78 -6.97
C LEU A 58 0.35 7.27 -6.99
N SER A 59 0.27 7.90 -5.81
CA SER A 59 0.03 9.34 -5.72
C SER A 59 1.17 10.15 -6.32
N GLU A 60 2.43 9.74 -6.09
CA GLU A 60 3.61 10.38 -6.68
C GLU A 60 3.62 10.23 -8.21
N ASP A 61 3.35 9.03 -8.72
CA ASP A 61 3.27 8.76 -10.17
C ASP A 61 2.19 9.60 -10.86
N ILE A 62 0.99 9.68 -10.26
CA ILE A 62 -0.10 10.52 -10.78
C ILE A 62 0.31 11.99 -10.77
N THR A 63 0.94 12.46 -9.68
CA THR A 63 1.37 13.86 -9.57
C THR A 63 2.41 14.21 -10.63
N ASN A 64 3.39 13.32 -10.84
CA ASN A 64 4.40 13.48 -11.89
C ASN A 64 3.76 13.49 -13.28
N GLY A 65 2.83 12.57 -13.56
CA GLY A 65 2.09 12.54 -14.82
C GLY A 65 1.27 13.81 -15.09
N ILE A 66 0.63 14.37 -14.05
CA ILE A 66 -0.10 15.65 -14.15
C ILE A 66 0.86 16.79 -14.47
N ASN A 67 2.02 16.85 -13.81
CA ASN A 67 3.01 17.89 -14.03
C ASN A 67 3.60 17.83 -15.45
N ASP A 68 3.91 16.63 -15.93
CA ASP A 68 4.39 16.42 -17.29
C ASP A 68 3.34 16.80 -18.33
N PHE A 69 2.09 16.41 -18.10
CA PHE A 69 0.98 16.80 -18.96
C PHE A 69 0.81 18.32 -19.01
N LYS A 70 0.83 18.98 -17.85
CA LYS A 70 0.75 20.45 -17.76
C LYS A 70 1.89 21.13 -18.51
N SER A 71 3.13 20.68 -18.32
CA SER A 71 4.29 21.23 -19.04
C SER A 71 4.16 21.08 -20.55
N ASN A 72 3.68 19.92 -21.02
CA ASN A 72 3.45 19.69 -22.45
C ASN A 72 2.32 20.57 -23.01
N LEU A 73 1.27 20.77 -22.24
CA LEU A 73 0.16 21.65 -22.60
C LEU A 73 0.63 23.11 -22.73
N GLU A 74 1.38 23.62 -21.74
CA GLU A 74 1.96 24.97 -21.78
C GLU A 74 2.89 25.16 -22.99
N LYS A 75 3.76 24.19 -23.28
CA LYS A 75 4.61 24.23 -24.49
C LYS A 75 3.79 24.28 -25.76
N THR A 76 2.72 23.48 -25.85
CA THR A 76 1.85 23.42 -27.03
C THR A 76 1.11 24.74 -27.24
N ILE A 77 0.60 25.34 -26.16
CA ILE A 77 -0.03 26.66 -26.20
C ILE A 77 0.96 27.71 -26.69
N GLY A 78 2.17 27.76 -26.13
CA GLY A 78 3.19 28.71 -26.59
C GLY A 78 3.57 28.54 -28.06
N MET A 79 3.64 27.29 -28.55
CA MET A 79 3.84 27.04 -29.98
C MET A 79 2.69 27.54 -30.85
N PHE A 80 1.45 27.39 -30.37
CA PHE A 80 0.26 27.88 -31.05
C PHE A 80 0.25 29.41 -31.13
N GLU A 81 0.53 30.08 -30.00
CA GLU A 81 0.63 31.55 -29.92
C GLU A 81 1.70 32.11 -30.86
N ASN A 82 2.90 31.51 -30.86
CA ASN A 82 3.97 31.92 -31.76
C ASN A 82 3.58 31.77 -33.23
N LYS A 83 2.99 30.63 -33.60
CA LYS A 83 2.49 30.42 -34.97
C LYS A 83 1.40 31.41 -35.34
N PHE A 84 0.47 31.70 -34.43
CA PHE A 84 -0.61 32.65 -34.66
C PHE A 84 -0.05 34.05 -34.96
N GLN A 85 0.92 34.52 -34.18
CA GLN A 85 1.59 35.80 -34.41
C GLN A 85 2.34 35.84 -35.76
N GLU A 86 2.98 34.75 -36.16
CA GLU A 86 3.62 34.65 -37.47
C GLU A 86 2.59 34.72 -38.62
N TYR A 87 1.48 34.00 -38.49
CA TYR A 87 0.38 34.05 -39.46
C TYR A 87 -0.25 35.44 -39.56
N GLU A 88 -0.49 36.10 -38.43
CA GLU A 88 -1.04 37.45 -38.39
C GLU A 88 -0.14 38.45 -39.12
N LYS A 89 1.18 38.45 -38.82
CA LYS A 89 2.15 39.30 -39.51
C LYS A 89 2.18 39.02 -41.01
N LYS A 90 2.15 37.74 -41.40
CA LYS A 90 2.13 37.33 -42.80
C LYS A 90 0.88 37.85 -43.50
N GLU A 91 -0.30 37.75 -42.88
CA GLU A 91 -1.52 38.23 -43.51
C GLU A 91 -1.66 39.74 -43.55
N ILE A 92 -1.19 40.46 -42.53
CA ILE A 92 -1.08 41.91 -42.62
C ILE A 92 -0.23 42.30 -43.84
N LYS A 93 0.91 41.64 -44.03
CA LYS A 93 1.78 41.88 -45.20
C LYS A 93 1.06 41.56 -46.52
N THR A 94 0.35 40.44 -46.59
CA THR A 94 -0.45 40.07 -47.77
C THR A 94 -1.52 41.12 -48.09
N ILE A 95 -2.24 41.60 -47.06
CA ILE A 95 -3.31 42.58 -47.22
C ILE A 95 -2.74 43.92 -47.69
N LEU A 96 -1.64 44.40 -47.09
CA LEU A 96 -1.00 45.66 -47.50
C LEU A 96 -0.53 45.63 -48.96
N GLY A 97 0.09 44.53 -49.40
CA GLY A 97 0.48 44.37 -50.80
C GLY A 97 -0.72 44.34 -51.76
N LYS A 98 -1.82 43.68 -51.38
CA LYS A 98 -3.07 43.68 -52.18
C LYS A 98 -3.73 45.06 -52.26
N LEU A 99 -3.57 45.90 -51.24
CA LEU A 99 -4.10 47.26 -51.20
C LEU A 99 -3.22 48.27 -51.95
N GLY A 100 -2.06 47.86 -52.48
CA GLY A 100 -1.14 48.73 -53.20
C GLY A 100 -0.28 49.62 -52.30
N PHE A 101 -0.22 49.32 -51.00
CA PHE A 101 0.74 49.94 -50.08
C PHE A 101 2.05 49.14 -50.08
N ASP A 102 2.70 49.04 -51.24
CA ASP A 102 4.03 48.44 -51.35
C ASP A 102 5.10 49.49 -50.97
N PHE A 103 5.50 49.49 -49.69
CA PHE A 103 6.71 50.14 -49.18
C PHE A 103 7.67 49.08 -48.65
#